data_AF-A0A2V3JGU5-F1
#
_entry.id   AF-A0A2V3JGU5-F1
#
_cell.length_a   1.000
_cell.length_b   1.000
_cell.length_c   1.000
_cell.angle_alpha   90.00
_cell.angle_beta   90.00
_cell.angle_gamma   90.00
#
_symmetry.space_group_name_H-M   'P 1'
#
loop_
_entity.id
_entity.type
_entity.pdbx_description
1 polymer ?
#
loop_
_entity_poly.entity_id
_entity_poly.type
_entity_poly.pdbx_seq_one_letter_code
_entity_poly.pdbx_strand_id
1 'polypeptide(L)'
;MDINEQERIDAVNRYVKGDKPADIYRDANRSKKWLTGWVNRFKTGEEEWYKSRPRAPKKHGRKTNEEIEKVIVSIRKALIEGNEHESKYLRC
;
A
#
# COMPACT_ATOMS: atom_id res chain seq x y z
N MET A 1 5.03 -8.69 -10.88
CA MET A 1 4.18 -7.53 -11.19
C MET A 1 2.74 -8.00 -11.09
N ASP A 2 1.90 -7.32 -10.30
CA ASP A 2 0.49 -7.73 -10.15
C ASP A 2 -0.26 -7.51 -11.47
N ILE A 3 -1.11 -8.46 -11.90
CA ILE A 3 -1.87 -8.39 -13.15
C ILE A 3 -2.69 -7.08 -13.19
N ASN A 4 -3.20 -6.64 -12.04
CA ASN A 4 -3.94 -5.39 -11.92
C ASN A 4 -3.09 -4.14 -12.09
N GLU A 5 -1.77 -4.18 -11.86
CA GLU A 5 -0.87 -3.04 -12.05
C GLU A 5 -0.58 -2.82 -13.53
N GLN A 6 -0.35 -3.91 -14.27
CA GLN A 6 -0.13 -3.85 -15.71
C GLN A 6 -1.37 -3.29 -16.44
N GLU A 7 -2.57 -3.74 -16.07
CA GLU A 7 -3.83 -3.20 -16.62
C GLU A 7 -3.94 -1.67 -16.45
N ARG A 8 -3.48 -1.12 -15.32
CA ARG A 8 -3.52 0.33 -15.05
C ARG A 8 -2.54 1.08 -15.95
N ILE A 9 -1.32 0.54 -16.08
CA ILE A 9 -0.27 1.10 -16.93
C ILE A 9 -0.73 1.13 -18.38
N ASP A 10 -1.25 0.02 -18.89
CA ASP A 10 -1.71 -0.09 -20.27
C ASP A 10 -2.89 0.84 -20.54
N ALA A 11 -3.86 0.92 -19.63
CA ALA A 11 -5.01 1.80 -19.77
C ALA A 11 -4.62 3.29 -19.80
N VAL A 12 -3.70 3.72 -18.94
CA VAL A 12 -3.20 5.11 -18.94
C VAL A 12 -2.34 5.39 -20.17
N ASN A 13 -1.50 4.43 -20.59
CA ASN A 13 -0.70 4.57 -21.81
C ASN A 13 -1.58 4.74 -23.05
N ARG A 14 -2.67 3.97 -23.17
CA ARG A 14 -3.67 4.14 -24.24
C ARG A 14 -4.34 5.51 -24.19
N TYR A 15 -4.68 5.98 -22.98
CA TYR A 15 -5.23 7.33 -22.79
C TYR A 15 -4.27 8.43 -23.23
N VAL A 16 -2.97 8.31 -22.90
CA VAL A 16 -1.93 9.26 -23.33
C VAL A 16 -1.70 9.21 -24.84
N LYS A 17 -1.84 8.04 -25.48
CA LYS A 17 -1.80 7.88 -26.94
C LYS A 17 -3.00 8.52 -27.66
N GLY A 18 -4.05 8.92 -26.94
CA GLY A 18 -5.23 9.56 -27.51
C GLY A 18 -6.36 8.59 -27.87
N ASP A 19 -6.30 7.33 -27.39
CA ASP A 19 -7.40 6.38 -27.57
C ASP A 19 -8.68 6.90 -26.91
N LYS A 20 -9.84 6.56 -27.48
CA LYS A 20 -11.14 6.94 -26.92
C LYS A 20 -11.29 6.33 -25.52
N PRO A 21 -11.57 7.15 -24.48
CA PRO A 21 -11.72 6.64 -23.11
C PRO A 21 -12.76 5.53 -22.97
N ALA A 22 -13.81 5.58 -23.81
CA ALA A 22 -14.88 4.59 -23.85
C ALA A 22 -14.40 3.17 -24.20
N ASP A 23 -13.47 3.08 -25.14
CA ASP A 23 -12.94 1.80 -25.61
C ASP A 23 -11.95 1.25 -24.59
N ILE A 24 -11.13 2.11 -23.99
CA ILE A 24 -10.15 1.72 -22.95
C ILE A 24 -10.83 1.03 -21.76
N TYR A 25 -11.86 1.64 -21.15
CA TYR A 25 -12.50 1.03 -19.98
C TYR A 25 -13.40 -0.16 -20.35
N ARG A 26 -13.94 -0.23 -21.58
CA ARG A 26 -14.69 -1.40 -22.06
C ARG A 26 -13.77 -2.59 -22.26
N ASP A 27 -12.64 -2.40 -22.93
CA ASP A 27 -11.64 -3.45 -23.17
C ASP A 27 -11.06 -3.98 -21.85
N ALA A 28 -10.83 -3.08 -20.89
CA ALA A 28 -10.36 -3.46 -19.55
C ALA A 28 -11.47 -4.04 -18.64
N ASN A 29 -12.73 -4.09 -19.11
CA ASN A 29 -13.90 -4.46 -18.32
C ASN A 29 -14.00 -3.69 -16.98
N ARG A 30 -13.67 -2.38 -17.01
CA ARG A 30 -13.68 -1.48 -15.85
C ARG A 30 -14.68 -0.33 -16.05
N SER A 31 -14.94 0.39 -14.96
CA SER A 31 -15.81 1.58 -15.01
C SER A 31 -15.07 2.81 -15.53
N LYS A 32 -15.81 3.77 -16.11
CA LYS A 32 -15.28 5.10 -16.46
C LYS A 32 -14.56 5.77 -15.29
N LYS A 33 -15.12 5.65 -14.07
CA LYS A 33 -14.54 6.21 -12.83
C LYS A 33 -13.17 5.59 -12.49
N TRP A 34 -12.99 4.30 -12.77
CA TRP A 34 -11.71 3.62 -12.56
C TRP A 34 -10.62 4.23 -13.45
N LEU A 35 -10.88 4.41 -14.76
CA LEU A 35 -9.92 5.01 -15.69
C LEU A 35 -9.60 6.45 -15.32
N THR A 36 -10.64 7.26 -15.06
CA THR A 36 -10.43 8.67 -14.66
C THR A 36 -9.64 8.79 -13.36
N GLY A 37 -9.86 7.89 -12.39
CA GLY A 37 -9.10 7.85 -11.14
C GLY A 37 -7.60 7.63 -11.36
N TRP A 38 -7.22 6.68 -12.23
CA TRP A 38 -5.82 6.40 -12.53
C TRP A 38 -5.17 7.47 -13.40
N VAL A 39 -5.88 8.00 -14.39
CA VAL A 39 -5.41 9.14 -15.20
C VAL A 39 -5.13 10.35 -14.31
N ASN A 40 -6.01 10.65 -13.35
CA ASN A 40 -5.80 11.76 -12.42
C ASN A 40 -4.56 11.54 -11.55
N ARG A 41 -4.28 10.30 -11.11
CA ARG A 41 -3.05 9.95 -10.37
C ARG A 41 -1.81 10.04 -11.25
N PHE A 42 -1.86 9.60 -12.49
CA PHE A 42 -0.74 9.76 -13.42
C PHE A 42 -0.37 11.23 -13.60
N LYS A 43 -1.38 12.10 -13.70
CA LYS A 43 -1.18 13.56 -13.81
C LYS A 43 -0.57 14.21 -12.58
N THR A 44 -0.56 13.57 -11.40
CA THR A 44 0.12 14.12 -10.22
C THR A 44 1.64 13.95 -10.26
N GLY A 45 2.18 13.17 -11.22
CA GLY A 45 3.62 12.97 -11.39
C GLY A 45 4.25 12.04 -10.35
N GLU A 46 3.47 11.29 -9.59
CA GLU A 46 4.01 10.28 -8.67
C GLU A 46 4.60 9.10 -9.45
N GLU A 47 5.84 8.71 -9.17
CA GLU A 47 6.55 7.63 -9.88
C GLU A 47 5.85 6.25 -9.72
N GLU A 48 5.20 6.03 -8.58
CA GLU A 48 4.49 4.79 -8.25
C GLU A 48 2.97 4.90 -8.38
N TRP A 49 2.49 5.81 -9.24
CA TRP A 49 1.06 6.10 -9.40
C TRP A 49 0.20 4.88 -9.68
N TYR A 50 0.75 3.82 -10.29
CA TYR A 50 0.07 2.57 -10.67
C TYR A 50 -0.04 1.57 -9.51
N LYS A 51 0.79 1.71 -8.46
CA LYS A 51 0.80 0.79 -7.32
C LYS A 51 -0.45 0.97 -6.46
N SER A 52 -0.92 -0.15 -5.92
CA SER A 52 -2.02 -0.13 -4.96
C SER A 52 -1.56 0.56 -3.67
N ARG A 53 -2.27 1.61 -3.24
CA ARG A 53 -2.01 2.23 -1.93
C ARG A 53 -2.67 1.41 -0.82
N PRO A 54 -2.08 1.36 0.39
CA PRO A 54 -2.73 0.77 1.56
C PRO A 54 -4.11 1.41 1.77
N ARG A 55 -5.14 0.57 1.89
CA ARG A 55 -6.51 1.03 2.23
C ARG A 55 -6.69 1.26 3.74
N ALA A 56 -5.73 0.80 4.54
CA ALA A 56 -5.76 0.95 5.98
C ALA A 56 -5.60 2.43 6.39
N PRO A 57 -6.35 2.91 7.39
CA PRO A 57 -6.15 4.22 7.96
C PRO A 57 -4.71 4.35 8.47
N LYS A 58 -3.98 5.38 8.03
CA LYS A 58 -2.61 5.67 8.53
C LYS A 58 -2.59 5.99 10.02
N LYS A 59 -3.68 6.58 10.54
CA LYS A 59 -3.89 6.88 11.95
C LYS A 59 -5.08 6.06 12.44
N HIS A 60 -4.79 4.99 13.15
CA HIS A 60 -5.80 4.23 13.87
C HIS A 60 -5.84 4.75 15.31
N GLY A 61 -7.00 5.17 15.81
CA GLY A 61 -7.12 5.71 17.18
C GLY A 61 -6.71 4.72 18.28
N ARG A 62 -6.64 3.43 17.94
CA ARG A 62 -6.15 2.34 18.82
C ARG A 62 -4.73 1.87 18.45
N LYS A 63 -3.97 2.62 17.65
CA LYS A 63 -2.57 2.27 17.32
C LYS A 63 -1.74 2.43 18.60
N THR A 64 -1.05 1.37 18.99
CA THR A 64 -0.05 1.43 20.07
C THR A 64 1.03 2.44 19.71
N ASN A 65 1.51 3.20 20.70
CA ASN A 65 2.60 4.15 20.47
C ASN A 65 3.81 3.41 19.88
N GLU A 66 4.46 4.01 18.87
CA GLU A 66 5.58 3.39 18.14
C GLU A 66 6.76 3.03 19.05
N GLU A 67 6.98 3.78 20.13
CA GLU A 67 8.00 3.46 21.13
C GLU A 67 7.64 2.16 21.88
N ILE A 68 6.39 2.03 22.31
CA ILE A 68 5.88 0.84 22.99
C ILE A 68 5.94 -0.38 22.06
N GLU A 69 5.58 -0.21 20.79
CA GLU A 69 5.65 -1.29 19.79
C GLU A 69 7.08 -1.80 19.61
N LYS A 70 8.06 -0.89 19.51
CA LYS A 70 9.49 -1.25 19.41
C LYS A 70 9.96 -2.02 20.65
N VAL A 71 9.57 -1.58 21.85
CA VAL A 71 9.92 -2.27 23.11
C VAL A 71 9.32 -3.68 23.15
N ILE A 72 8.05 -3.86 22.75
CA ILE A 72 7.42 -5.18 22.70
C ILE A 72 8.14 -6.09 21.71
N VAL A 73 8.51 -5.58 20.53
CA VAL A 73 9.24 -6.35 19.51
C VAL A 73 10.64 -6.73 20.01
N SER A 74 11.36 -5.83 20.67
CA SER A 74 12.70 -6.14 21.22
C SER A 74 12.63 -7.18 22.32
N ILE A 75 11.66 -7.08 23.25
CA ILE A 75 11.45 -8.07 24.32
C ILE A 75 11.13 -9.43 23.71
N ARG A 76 10.22 -9.50 22.72
CA ARG A 76 9.87 -10.75 22.05
C ARG A 76 11.08 -11.39 21.37
N LYS A 77 11.91 -10.60 20.69
CA LYS A 77 13.14 -11.10 20.07
C LYS A 77 14.12 -11.63 21.12
N ALA A 78 14.36 -10.89 22.20
CA ALA A 78 15.26 -11.31 23.27
C ALA A 78 14.82 -12.61 23.95
N LEU A 79 13.50 -12.80 24.14
CA LEU A 79 12.93 -14.04 24.68
C LEU A 79 13.08 -15.23 23.70
N ILE A 80 12.95 -15.00 22.39
CA ILE A 80 13.17 -16.02 21.36
C ILE A 80 14.65 -16.38 21.25
N GLU A 81 15.53 -15.39 21.33
CA GLU A 81 16.98 -15.54 21.24
C GLU A 81 17.62 -16.13 22.52
N GLY A 82 16.80 -16.38 23.57
CA GLY A 82 17.23 -17.10 24.76
C GLY A 82 18.19 -16.32 25.66
N ASN A 83 18.17 -14.99 25.62
CA ASN A 83 19.01 -14.18 26.50
C ASN A 83 18.27 -13.93 27.83
N GLU A 84 18.38 -14.86 28.78
CA GLU A 84 17.76 -14.85 30.11
C GLU A 84 18.17 -13.69 31.03
N HIS A 85 18.92 -12.69 30.56
CA HIS A 85 19.55 -11.71 31.44
C HIS A 85 18.70 -10.48 31.82
N GLU A 86 17.52 -10.29 31.22
CA GLU A 86 16.63 -9.16 31.57
C GLU A 86 15.29 -9.56 32.21
N SER A 87 15.16 -10.82 32.65
CA SER A 87 13.98 -11.30 33.37
C SER A 87 13.81 -10.70 34.78
N LYS A 88 14.79 -9.91 35.28
CA LYS A 88 14.73 -9.30 36.61
C LYS A 88 13.59 -8.29 36.80
N TYR A 89 12.97 -7.83 35.71
CA TYR A 89 11.85 -6.89 35.75
C TYR A 89 10.47 -7.56 35.57
N LEU A 90 10.39 -8.91 35.51
CA LEU A 90 9.14 -9.64 35.30
C LEU A 90 8.73 -10.53 36.48
N ARG A 91 9.45 -10.48 37.61
CA ARG A 91 9.06 -11.19 38.83
C ARG A 91 8.55 -10.20 39.86
N CYS A 92 7.25 -9.95 39.81
CA CYS A 92 6.48 -9.37 40.91
C CYS A 92 6.51 -10.28 42.14
#